data_AF-A0A5W4PR38-F1
#
_entry.id   AF-A0A5W4PR38-F1
#
_cell.length_a   1.000
_cell.length_b   1.000
_cell.length_c   1.000
_cell.angle_alpha   90.00
_cell.angle_beta   90.00
_cell.angle_gamma   90.00
#
_symmetry.space_group_name_H-M   'P 1'
#
loop_
_entity.id
_entity.type
_entity.pdbx_description
1 polymer ?
#
loop_
_entity_poly.entity_id
_entity_poly.type
_entity_poly.pdbx_seq_one_letter_code
_entity_poly.pdbx_strand_id
1 'polypeptide(L)'
;MQIVIDFALSESRRQLDEILLGLKRDVEFELHDALAVHENRLSDEIGSGVDVTICDTGDMVNQLIERMFTRLRNILNYPHRFELVEGTDQITDLLSEAFDKVGESLAGLHQENLGETYVAVVINGQSSNVTDTVTWSDIVDQPIIDKITKLYREAEMKVLAICRRELLYLGEKYGKPVE
;
A
#
# COMPACT_ATOMS: atom_id res chain seq x y z
N MET A 1 8.03 -7.42 -31.97
CA MET A 1 9.34 -7.70 -31.34
C MET A 1 9.07 -7.72 -29.86
N GLN A 2 9.40 -8.82 -29.20
CA GLN A 2 9.18 -8.94 -27.77
C GLN A 2 10.38 -8.33 -27.04
N ILE A 3 10.10 -7.43 -26.11
CA ILE A 3 11.08 -6.90 -25.17
C ILE A 3 10.76 -7.48 -23.80
N VAL A 4 11.81 -7.86 -23.09
CA VAL A 4 11.71 -8.14 -21.66
C VAL A 4 11.99 -6.81 -20.97
N ILE A 5 11.02 -6.33 -20.20
CA ILE A 5 11.28 -5.24 -19.26
C ILE A 5 11.69 -5.89 -17.96
N ASP A 6 12.97 -5.73 -17.65
CA ASP A 6 13.55 -6.11 -16.38
C ASP A 6 13.88 -4.84 -15.61
N PHE A 7 13.09 -4.57 -14.57
CA PHE A 7 13.29 -3.42 -13.70
C PHE A 7 14.55 -3.54 -12.84
N ALA A 8 15.30 -4.66 -12.86
CA ALA A 8 16.37 -4.93 -11.91
C ALA A 8 17.72 -4.21 -12.19
N LEU A 9 17.93 -3.57 -13.35
CA LEU A 9 19.28 -3.20 -13.81
C LEU A 9 19.48 -1.73 -14.24
N SER A 10 18.56 -0.80 -13.96
CA SER A 10 18.64 0.58 -14.45
C SER A 10 18.44 1.66 -13.37
N GLU A 11 18.75 2.91 -13.69
CA GLU A 11 18.38 4.12 -12.93
C GLU A 11 16.88 4.16 -12.60
N SER A 12 16.05 3.54 -13.43
CA SER A 12 14.62 3.37 -13.19
C SER A 12 14.33 2.49 -11.97
N ARG A 13 15.21 1.54 -11.63
CA ARG A 13 15.07 0.74 -10.40
C ARG A 13 15.20 1.60 -9.17
N ARG A 14 16.19 2.49 -9.14
CA ARG A 14 16.41 3.42 -8.04
C ARG A 14 15.20 4.34 -7.86
N GLN A 15 14.67 4.87 -8.96
CA GLN A 15 13.48 5.72 -8.94
C GLN A 15 12.23 4.95 -8.51
N LEU A 16 12.08 3.70 -8.94
CA LEU A 16 11.02 2.80 -8.50
C LEU A 16 11.10 2.54 -7.00
N ASP A 17 12.27 2.19 -6.49
CA ASP A 17 12.50 1.94 -5.06
C ASP A 17 12.23 3.21 -4.23
N GLU A 18 12.61 4.40 -4.71
CA GLU A 18 12.29 5.69 -4.08
C GLU A 18 10.77 5.93 -4.01
N ILE A 19 10.02 5.66 -5.08
CA ILE A 19 8.55 5.78 -5.09
C ILE A 19 7.91 4.80 -4.11
N LEU A 20 8.36 3.54 -4.12
CA LEU A 20 7.81 2.51 -3.24
C LEU A 20 8.12 2.79 -1.76
N LEU A 21 9.32 3.27 -1.44
CA LEU A 21 9.68 3.69 -0.08
C LEU A 21 8.85 4.89 0.37
N GLY A 22 8.64 5.87 -0.52
CA GLY A 22 7.76 7.02 -0.24
C GLY A 22 6.33 6.57 0.04
N LEU A 23 5.76 5.73 -0.82
CA LEU A 23 4.43 5.15 -0.64
C LEU A 23 4.33 4.39 0.70
N LYS A 24 5.35 3.59 1.06
CA LYS A 24 5.35 2.83 2.32
C LYS A 24 5.22 3.76 3.51
N ARG A 25 6.04 4.80 3.55
CA ARG A 25 6.06 5.79 4.63
C ARG A 25 4.75 6.57 4.72
N ASP A 26 4.21 6.98 3.58
CA ASP A 26 2.99 7.80 3.56
C ASP A 26 1.76 6.96 3.98
N VAL A 27 1.71 5.67 3.61
CA VAL A 27 0.67 4.74 4.09
C VAL A 27 0.83 4.41 5.59
N GLU A 28 2.07 4.19 6.04
CA GLU A 28 2.40 4.00 7.47
C GLU A 28 1.91 5.17 8.32
N PHE A 29 2.13 6.40 7.84
CA PHE A 29 1.65 7.61 8.49
C PHE A 29 0.13 7.63 8.64
N GLU A 30 -0.63 7.38 7.56
CA GLU A 30 -2.10 7.41 7.62
C GLU A 30 -2.68 6.31 8.54
N LEU A 31 -2.05 5.13 8.59
CA LEU A 31 -2.47 4.04 9.49
C LEU A 31 -2.19 4.36 10.96
N HIS A 32 -1.04 4.97 11.27
CA HIS A 32 -0.74 5.41 12.64
C HIS A 32 -1.64 6.58 13.09
N ASP A 33 -1.95 7.51 12.18
CA ASP A 33 -2.90 8.60 12.45
C ASP A 33 -4.30 8.04 12.76
N ALA A 34 -4.77 7.07 11.97
CA ALA A 34 -6.04 6.39 12.21
C ALA A 34 -6.09 5.69 13.57
N LEU A 35 -5.02 4.99 13.96
CA LEU A 35 -4.91 4.34 15.26
C LEU A 35 -4.98 5.36 16.41
N ALA A 36 -4.23 6.46 16.31
CA ALA A 36 -4.23 7.51 17.32
C ALA A 36 -5.61 8.19 17.46
N VAL A 37 -6.30 8.43 16.33
CA VAL A 37 -7.67 8.95 16.35
C VAL A 37 -8.62 7.98 17.06
N HIS A 38 -8.47 6.68 16.79
CA HIS A 38 -9.29 5.65 17.43
C HIS A 38 -9.01 5.53 18.94
N GLU A 39 -7.75 5.56 19.37
CA GLU A 39 -7.36 5.57 20.80
C GLU A 39 -7.96 6.76 21.56
N ASN A 40 -7.91 7.96 20.95
CA ASN A 40 -8.51 9.16 21.53
C ASN A 40 -10.03 9.02 21.66
N ARG A 41 -10.70 8.47 20.65
CA ARG A 41 -12.15 8.22 20.70
C ARG A 41 -12.52 7.23 21.81
N LEU A 42 -11.78 6.13 21.95
CA LEU A 42 -12.01 5.17 23.04
C LEU A 42 -11.78 5.80 24.42
N SER A 43 -10.75 6.64 24.54
CA SER A 43 -10.48 7.39 25.77
C SER A 43 -11.66 8.28 26.17
N ASP A 44 -12.24 9.00 25.21
CA ASP A 44 -13.43 9.85 25.42
C ASP A 44 -14.68 9.03 25.79
N GLU A 45 -14.87 7.86 25.18
CA GLU A 45 -16.01 6.96 25.43
C GLU A 45 -15.98 6.34 26.83
N ILE A 46 -14.79 5.97 27.33
CA ILE A 46 -14.63 5.37 28.65
C ILE A 46 -14.69 6.43 29.76
N GLY A 47 -14.20 7.65 29.50
CA GLY A 47 -14.34 8.81 30.38
C GLY A 47 -13.14 9.74 30.34
N SER A 48 -13.37 11.05 30.49
CA SER A 48 -12.29 12.03 30.35
C SER A 48 -11.15 11.81 31.35
N GLY A 49 -9.92 11.70 30.83
CA GLY A 49 -8.71 11.43 31.61
C GLY A 49 -8.32 9.95 31.71
N VAL A 50 -9.05 9.04 31.05
CA VAL A 50 -8.62 7.66 30.84
C VAL A 50 -7.73 7.61 29.61
N ASP A 51 -6.50 7.15 29.77
CA ASP A 51 -5.55 6.96 28.66
C ASP A 51 -5.65 5.53 28.15
N VAL A 52 -6.05 5.40 26.89
CA VAL A 52 -6.28 4.13 26.21
C VAL A 52 -5.20 3.91 25.17
N THR A 53 -4.60 2.71 25.17
CA THR A 53 -3.60 2.33 24.18
C THR A 53 -3.96 0.99 23.53
N ILE A 54 -3.83 0.93 22.21
CA ILE A 54 -3.89 -0.28 21.41
C ILE A 54 -2.49 -0.92 21.45
N CYS A 55 -2.39 -2.18 21.87
CA CYS A 55 -1.10 -2.87 21.94
C CYS A 55 -0.54 -3.18 20.53
N ASP A 56 0.77 -3.40 20.41
CA ASP A 56 1.37 -3.95 19.17
C ASP A 56 1.04 -3.19 17.87
N THR A 57 0.71 -1.89 17.94
CA THR A 57 0.32 -1.06 16.79
C THR A 57 1.36 -1.07 15.68
N GLY A 58 2.65 -1.04 16.04
CA GLY A 58 3.74 -1.15 15.08
C GLY A 58 3.71 -2.46 14.29
N ASP A 59 3.44 -3.59 14.95
CA ASP A 59 3.37 -4.89 14.29
C ASP A 59 2.10 -5.01 13.42
N MET A 60 0.97 -4.47 13.87
CA MET A 60 -0.26 -4.40 13.07
C MET A 60 -0.02 -3.64 11.75
N VAL A 61 0.56 -2.44 11.85
CA VAL A 61 0.85 -1.58 10.70
C VAL A 61 1.83 -2.28 9.75
N ASN A 62 2.91 -2.84 10.30
CA ASN A 62 3.90 -3.57 9.50
C ASN A 62 3.30 -4.76 8.76
N GLN A 63 2.44 -5.56 9.40
CA GLN A 63 1.79 -6.70 8.75
C GLN A 63 0.88 -6.27 7.61
N LEU A 64 0.08 -5.22 7.81
CA LEU A 64 -0.81 -4.69 6.77
C LEU A 64 0.00 -4.15 5.59
N ILE A 65 1.04 -3.37 5.87
CA ILE A 65 1.95 -2.82 4.85
C ILE A 65 2.65 -3.94 4.08
N GLU A 66 3.27 -4.92 4.74
CA GLU A 66 3.97 -5.99 4.06
C GLU A 66 3.02 -6.84 3.20
N ARG A 67 1.77 -7.07 3.63
CA ARG A 67 0.75 -7.75 2.82
C ARG A 67 0.44 -6.98 1.53
N MET A 68 0.29 -5.66 1.61
CA MET A 68 0.05 -4.81 0.45
C MET A 68 1.29 -4.73 -0.47
N PHE A 69 2.46 -4.50 0.10
CA PHE A 69 3.71 -4.34 -0.65
C PHE A 69 4.21 -5.64 -1.28
N THR A 70 3.96 -6.80 -0.68
CA THR A 70 4.33 -8.09 -1.26
C THR A 70 3.61 -8.31 -2.60
N ARG A 71 2.32 -7.97 -2.70
CA ARG A 71 1.57 -8.06 -3.97
C ARG A 71 2.18 -7.18 -5.05
N LEU A 72 2.50 -5.94 -4.69
CA LEU A 72 3.10 -4.95 -5.59
C LEU A 72 4.51 -5.38 -6.03
N ARG A 73 5.34 -5.85 -5.10
CA ARG A 73 6.68 -6.38 -5.38
C ARG A 73 6.66 -7.62 -6.27
N ASN A 74 5.69 -8.52 -6.10
CA ASN A 74 5.60 -9.72 -6.93
C ASN A 74 5.41 -9.37 -8.41
N ILE A 75 4.67 -8.30 -8.70
CA ILE A 75 4.46 -7.83 -10.07
C ILE A 75 5.69 -7.07 -10.56
N LEU A 76 6.26 -6.19 -9.73
CA LEU A 76 7.41 -5.36 -10.12
C LEU A 76 8.75 -6.08 -10.19
N ASN A 77 8.91 -7.21 -9.50
CA ASN A 77 10.17 -7.97 -9.50
C ASN A 77 10.19 -9.12 -10.52
N TYR A 78 9.09 -9.35 -11.23
CA TYR A 78 9.05 -10.37 -12.27
C TYR A 78 9.32 -9.74 -13.64
N PRO A 79 10.22 -10.31 -14.47
CA PRO A 79 10.43 -9.83 -15.82
C PRO A 79 9.17 -10.08 -16.66
N HIS A 80 8.60 -9.01 -17.21
CA HIS A 80 7.42 -9.11 -18.07
C HIS A 80 7.82 -8.97 -19.53
N ARG A 81 7.19 -9.78 -20.39
CA ARG A 81 7.41 -9.75 -21.84
C ARG A 81 6.30 -8.94 -22.48
N PHE A 82 6.70 -7.89 -23.19
CA PHE A 82 5.76 -7.02 -23.89
C PHE A 82 6.06 -7.00 -25.38
N GLU A 83 5.02 -6.84 -26.19
CA GLU A 83 5.20 -6.48 -27.58
C GLU A 83 5.51 -4.98 -27.66
N LEU A 84 6.65 -4.60 -28.24
CA LEU A 84 7.10 -3.19 -28.24
C LEU A 84 6.08 -2.20 -28.83
N VAL A 85 5.25 -2.63 -29.78
CA VAL A 85 4.25 -1.76 -30.45
C VAL A 85 3.03 -1.52 -29.55
N GLU A 86 2.66 -2.50 -28.73
CA GLU A 86 1.51 -2.44 -27.79
C GLU A 86 1.98 -2.24 -26.34
N GLY A 87 3.27 -1.98 -26.13
CA GLY A 87 3.89 -2.04 -24.80
C GLY A 87 3.33 -1.01 -23.84
N THR A 88 2.90 0.17 -24.34
CA THR A 88 2.31 1.24 -23.53
C THR A 88 1.01 0.80 -22.88
N ASP A 89 0.10 0.20 -23.65
CA ASP A 89 -1.21 -0.27 -23.17
C ASP A 89 -1.04 -1.50 -22.27
N GLN A 90 -0.22 -2.47 -22.69
CA GLN A 90 0.04 -3.68 -21.90
C GLN A 90 0.66 -3.39 -20.53
N ILE A 91 1.57 -2.41 -20.44
CA ILE A 91 2.14 -1.97 -19.16
C ILE A 91 1.11 -1.22 -18.33
N THR A 92 0.30 -0.38 -18.98
CA THR A 92 -0.75 0.37 -18.29
C THR A 92 -1.73 -0.58 -17.65
N ASP A 93 -2.25 -1.56 -18.40
CA ASP A 93 -3.18 -2.57 -17.90
C ASP A 93 -2.57 -3.41 -16.78
N LEU A 94 -1.32 -3.86 -16.93
CA LEU A 94 -0.64 -4.65 -15.91
C LEU A 94 -0.46 -3.88 -14.59
N LEU A 95 -0.02 -2.62 -14.67
CA LEU A 95 0.21 -1.80 -13.48
C LEU A 95 -1.12 -1.38 -12.86
N SER A 96 -2.11 -1.01 -13.65
CA SER A 96 -3.44 -0.70 -13.11
C SER A 96 -4.04 -1.93 -12.42
N GLU A 97 -3.96 -3.12 -13.00
CA GLU A 97 -4.40 -4.36 -12.33
C GLU A 97 -3.62 -4.61 -11.02
N ALA A 98 -2.32 -4.34 -11.00
CA ALA A 98 -1.48 -4.50 -9.82
C ALA A 98 -1.90 -3.59 -8.66
N PHE A 99 -2.12 -2.31 -8.97
CA PHE A 99 -2.50 -1.29 -7.98
C PHE A 99 -3.98 -1.41 -7.58
N ASP A 100 -4.87 -1.79 -8.51
CA ASP A 100 -6.28 -2.09 -8.24
C ASP A 100 -6.42 -3.22 -7.24
N LYS A 101 -5.69 -4.32 -7.41
CA LYS A 101 -5.70 -5.46 -6.46
C LYS A 101 -5.24 -5.08 -5.05
N VAL A 102 -4.45 -4.03 -4.90
CA VAL A 102 -4.06 -3.51 -3.58
C VAL A 102 -5.18 -2.66 -2.99
N GLY A 103 -5.82 -1.80 -3.78
CA GLY A 103 -7.01 -1.06 -3.38
C GLY A 103 -8.17 -1.98 -2.98
N GLU A 104 -8.42 -3.04 -3.76
CA GLU A 104 -9.42 -4.07 -3.44
C GLU A 104 -9.08 -4.83 -2.15
N SER A 105 -7.79 -5.02 -1.84
CA SER A 105 -7.38 -5.65 -0.58
C SER A 105 -7.68 -4.76 0.62
N LEU A 106 -7.52 -3.45 0.48
CA LEU A 106 -7.86 -2.46 1.50
C LEU A 106 -9.37 -2.36 1.71
N ALA A 107 -10.14 -2.29 0.62
CA ALA A 107 -11.61 -2.34 0.69
C ALA A 107 -12.09 -3.68 1.27
N GLY A 108 -11.38 -4.77 0.96
CA GLY A 108 -11.59 -6.11 1.49
C GLY A 108 -11.35 -6.21 2.99
N LEU A 109 -10.64 -5.28 3.65
CA LEU A 109 -10.50 -5.27 5.12
C LEU A 109 -11.85 -5.10 5.84
N HIS A 110 -12.88 -4.56 5.16
CA HIS A 110 -14.25 -4.47 5.68
C HIS A 110 -15.08 -5.75 5.45
N GLN A 111 -14.67 -6.62 4.53
CA GLN A 111 -15.45 -7.81 4.11
C GLN A 111 -14.81 -9.13 4.55
N GLU A 112 -13.48 -9.21 4.51
CA GLU A 112 -12.76 -10.22 5.26
C GLU A 112 -12.89 -9.81 6.73
N ASN A 113 -13.67 -10.58 7.50
CA ASN A 113 -13.30 -10.81 8.90
C ASN A 113 -11.83 -11.23 8.83
N LEU A 114 -10.91 -10.27 9.02
CA LEU A 114 -9.50 -10.53 9.23
C LEU A 114 -9.48 -11.37 10.48
N GLY A 115 -9.56 -12.69 10.29
CA GLY A 115 -9.39 -13.64 11.35
C GLY A 115 -8.08 -13.29 12.02
N GLU A 116 -8.20 -12.78 13.24
CA GLU A 116 -7.17 -12.82 14.26
C GLU A 116 -6.08 -11.73 14.21
N THR A 117 -6.42 -10.46 13.94
CA THR A 117 -5.66 -9.37 14.58
C THR A 117 -6.49 -8.81 15.75
N TYR A 118 -6.57 -9.59 16.83
CA TYR A 118 -7.18 -9.14 18.07
C TYR A 118 -6.13 -8.40 18.88
N VAL A 119 -6.29 -7.09 19.00
CA VAL A 119 -5.38 -6.30 19.81
C VAL A 119 -6.03 -5.89 21.12
N ALA A 120 -5.31 -6.17 22.20
CA ALA A 120 -5.71 -5.79 23.53
C ALA A 120 -5.71 -4.26 23.69
N VAL A 121 -6.85 -3.74 24.13
CA VAL A 121 -6.97 -2.37 24.63
C VAL A 121 -6.55 -2.35 26.11
N VAL A 122 -5.59 -1.48 26.46
CA VAL A 122 -5.12 -1.29 27.84
C VAL A 122 -5.49 0.09 28.33
N ILE A 123 -6.09 0.13 29.53
CA ILE A 123 -6.37 1.37 30.26
C ILE A 123 -5.22 1.66 31.24
N ASN A 124 -4.48 2.74 31.01
CA ASN A 124 -3.37 3.13 31.87
C ASN A 124 -3.88 3.62 33.23
N GLY A 125 -3.42 3.01 34.33
CA GLY A 125 -3.75 3.41 35.71
C GLY A 125 -4.68 2.47 36.48
N GLN A 126 -5.24 1.44 35.84
CA GLN A 126 -5.76 0.25 36.51
C GLN A 126 -4.79 -0.92 36.29
N SER A 127 -4.83 -1.98 37.11
CA SER A 127 -4.07 -3.20 36.82
C SER A 127 -4.32 -3.57 35.36
N SER A 128 -3.25 -3.72 34.57
CA SER A 128 -3.24 -3.91 33.12
C SER A 128 -4.12 -5.07 32.69
N ASN A 129 -5.42 -4.81 32.62
CA ASN A 129 -6.44 -5.74 32.22
C ASN A 129 -6.77 -5.42 30.77
N VAL A 130 -6.65 -6.42 29.90
CA VAL A 130 -7.19 -6.34 28.54
C VAL A 130 -8.68 -6.12 28.67
N THR A 131 -9.18 -4.96 28.25
CA THR A 131 -10.60 -4.62 28.41
C THR A 131 -11.42 -4.91 27.16
N ASP A 132 -10.80 -4.93 25.99
CA ASP A 132 -11.47 -5.16 24.72
C ASP A 132 -10.50 -5.60 23.61
N THR A 133 -11.04 -6.01 22.46
CA THR A 133 -10.31 -6.33 21.23
C THR A 133 -10.73 -5.42 20.08
N VAL A 134 -9.77 -4.86 19.35
CA VAL A 134 -10.02 -3.99 18.18
C VAL A 134 -9.50 -4.64 16.91
N THR A 135 -10.21 -4.42 15.79
CA THR A 135 -9.84 -4.88 14.45
C THR A 135 -9.63 -3.72 13.48
N TRP A 136 -9.01 -3.97 12.32
CA TRP A 136 -8.79 -2.93 11.31
C TRP A 136 -10.09 -2.31 10.78
N SER A 137 -11.21 -3.05 10.74
CA SER A 137 -12.50 -2.48 10.33
C SER A 137 -13.07 -1.47 11.33
N ASP A 138 -12.63 -1.52 12.60
CA ASP A 138 -13.03 -0.54 13.61
C ASP A 138 -12.20 0.75 13.55
N ILE A 139 -11.00 0.66 12.95
CA ILE A 139 -10.00 1.75 12.89
C ILE A 139 -10.03 2.45 11.53
N VAL A 140 -10.02 1.67 10.44
CA VAL A 140 -9.91 2.15 9.07
C VAL A 140 -11.31 2.33 8.53
N ASP A 141 -11.75 3.58 8.44
CA ASP A 141 -13.03 3.96 7.84
C ASP A 141 -12.88 4.29 6.34
N GLN A 142 -14.01 4.60 5.69
CA GLN A 142 -14.01 4.95 4.26
C GLN A 142 -13.10 6.16 3.94
N PRO A 143 -13.11 7.27 4.71
CA PRO A 143 -12.14 8.35 4.54
C PRO A 143 -10.67 7.90 4.53
N ILE A 144 -10.26 7.03 5.46
CA ILE A 144 -8.89 6.51 5.50
C ILE A 144 -8.61 5.63 4.28
N ILE A 145 -9.57 4.77 3.88
CA ILE A 145 -9.46 3.98 2.65
C ILE A 145 -9.26 4.88 1.43
N ASP A 146 -10.05 5.95 1.31
CA ASP A 146 -9.98 6.87 0.18
C ASP A 146 -8.63 7.58 0.12
N LYS A 147 -8.09 8.01 1.28
CA LYS A 147 -6.75 8.59 1.38
C LYS A 147 -5.66 7.62 0.96
N ILE A 148 -5.66 6.40 1.51
CA ILE A 148 -4.67 5.38 1.17
C ILE A 148 -4.77 5.01 -0.31
N THR A 149 -5.99 4.81 -0.83
CA THR A 149 -6.23 4.53 -2.25
C THR A 149 -5.66 5.63 -3.14
N LYS A 150 -5.84 6.90 -2.76
CA LYS A 150 -5.24 8.03 -3.47
C LYS A 150 -3.71 7.97 -3.48
N LEU A 151 -3.07 7.64 -2.35
CA LEU A 151 -1.61 7.45 -2.30
C LEU A 151 -1.14 6.38 -3.29
N TYR A 152 -1.85 5.25 -3.36
CA TYR A 152 -1.57 4.18 -4.32
C TYR A 152 -1.72 4.66 -5.77
N ARG A 153 -2.77 5.41 -6.10
CA ARG A 153 -2.95 5.99 -7.45
C ARG A 153 -1.85 6.98 -7.82
N GLU A 154 -1.41 7.80 -6.88
CA GLU A 154 -0.30 8.72 -7.11
C GLU A 154 1.03 7.98 -7.34
N ALA A 155 1.27 6.89 -6.61
CA ALA A 155 2.42 6.03 -6.85
C ALA A 155 2.33 5.31 -8.21
N GLU A 156 1.16 4.77 -8.56
CA GLU A 156 0.87 4.13 -9.84
C GLU A 156 1.25 5.04 -11.01
N MET A 157 0.78 6.29 -11.00
CA MET A 157 1.09 7.26 -12.05
C MET A 157 2.60 7.52 -12.19
N LYS A 158 3.34 7.57 -11.07
CA LYS A 158 4.79 7.77 -11.09
C LYS A 158 5.52 6.54 -11.65
N VAL A 159 5.09 5.33 -11.28
CA VAL A 159 5.64 4.08 -11.80
C VAL A 159 5.36 3.94 -13.30
N LEU A 160 4.14 4.26 -13.74
CA LEU A 160 3.76 4.28 -15.16
C LEU A 160 4.64 5.22 -15.97
N ALA A 161 4.92 6.42 -15.45
CA ALA A 161 5.78 7.39 -16.12
C ALA A 161 7.21 6.85 -16.32
N ILE A 162 7.76 6.12 -15.33
CA ILE A 162 9.06 5.45 -15.44
C ILE A 162 9.03 4.41 -16.56
N CYS A 163 8.03 3.52 -16.56
CA CYS A 163 7.92 2.43 -17.53
C CYS A 163 7.76 2.97 -18.96
N ARG A 164 6.92 4.00 -19.16
CA ARG A 164 6.73 4.64 -20.47
C ARG A 164 8.03 5.26 -20.99
N ARG A 165 8.82 5.90 -20.12
CA ARG A 165 10.12 6.45 -20.52
C ARG A 165 11.11 5.37 -20.94
N GLU A 166 11.13 4.23 -20.25
CA GLU A 166 11.98 3.09 -20.65
C GLU A 166 11.55 2.49 -21.98
N LEU A 167 10.25 2.31 -22.20
CA LEU A 167 9.71 1.84 -23.47
C LEU A 167 10.09 2.74 -24.64
N LEU A 168 9.93 4.06 -24.49
CA LEU A 168 10.31 5.04 -25.52
C LEU A 168 11.80 4.94 -25.85
N TYR A 169 12.66 4.89 -24.83
CA TYR A 169 14.10 4.73 -25.01
C TYR A 169 14.45 3.44 -25.77
N LEU A 170 13.81 2.31 -25.41
CA LEU A 170 14.03 1.04 -26.10
C LEU A 170 13.51 1.09 -27.53
N GLY A 171 12.35 1.71 -27.76
CA GLY A 171 11.78 1.91 -29.09
C GLY A 171 12.68 2.68 -30.03
N GLU A 172 13.21 3.82 -29.57
CA GLU A 172 14.19 4.62 -30.30
C GLU A 172 15.47 3.82 -30.59
N LYS A 173 16.03 3.16 -29.57
CA LYS A 173 17.26 2.37 -29.67
C LYS A 173 17.15 1.24 -30.71
N TYR A 174 15.98 0.63 -30.84
CA TYR A 174 15.74 -0.48 -31.76
C TYR A 174 15.00 -0.08 -33.05
N GLY A 175 14.83 1.21 -33.33
CA GLY A 175 14.22 1.72 -34.57
C GLY A 175 12.74 1.33 -34.73
N LYS A 176 12.02 1.20 -33.61
CA LYS A 176 10.61 0.82 -33.55
C LYS A 176 9.90 1.78 -32.59
N PRO A 177 9.44 2.95 -33.07
CA PRO A 177 8.76 3.92 -32.23
C PRO A 177 7.54 3.25 -31.57
N VAL A 178 7.41 3.50 -30.27
CA VAL A 178 6.25 3.09 -29.47
C VAL A 178 5.23 4.23 -29.57
N GLU A 179 3.98 3.92 -29.89
CA GLU A 179 2.87 4.89 -29.85
C GLU A 179 2.36 5.12 -28.41
#